data_AF-A0A7W1KMG4-F1
#
_entry.id   AF-A0A7W1KMG4-F1
#
_cell.length_a   1.000
_cell.length_b   1.000
_cell.length_c   1.000
_cell.angle_alpha   90.00
_cell.angle_beta   90.00
_cell.angle_gamma   90.00
#
_symmetry.space_group_name_H-M   'P 1'
#
loop_
_entity.id
_entity.type
_entity.pdbx_description
1 polymer ?
#
loop_
_entity_poly.entity_id
_entity_poly.type
_entity_poly.pdbx_seq_one_letter_code
_entity_poly.pdbx_strand_id
1 'polypeptide(L)' 'MVYEATTTLDGPEVLHRAKRFFAERVPLNAAYPEKEGPNFVTLRGQGGEEIALAVWPDPRGT' A
#
# COMPACT_ATOMS: atom_id res chain seq x y z
N MET A 1 -0.48 4.14 14.15
CA MET A 1 0.03 2.81 14.52
C MET A 1 0.74 2.23 13.31
N VAL A 2 1.87 1.56 13.49
CA VAL A 2 2.69 1.00 12.39
C VAL A 2 2.65 -0.52 12.49
N TYR A 3 2.49 -1.18 11.35
CA TYR A 3 2.52 -2.64 11.21
C TYR A 3 3.58 -3.00 10.19
N GLU A 4 4.25 -4.13 10.43
CA GLU A 4 5.28 -4.66 9.54
C GLU A 4 5.01 -6.14 9.28
N ALA A 5 5.26 -6.58 8.06
CA ALA A 5 5.18 -7.97 7.65
C ALA A 5 6.20 -8.22 6.54
N THR A 6 6.86 -9.38 6.57
CA THR A 6 7.72 -9.83 5.48
C THR A 6 6.95 -10.72 4.53
N THR A 7 7.10 -10.49 3.23
CA THR A 7 6.52 -11.28 2.16
C THR A 7 7.59 -11.68 1.15
N THR A 8 7.33 -12.75 0.39
CA THR A 8 8.23 -13.21 -0.69
C THR A 8 8.02 -12.44 -2.00
N LEU A 9 7.17 -11.41 -2.02
CA LEU A 9 6.91 -10.58 -3.20
C LEU A 9 7.99 -9.51 -3.35
N ASP A 10 8.21 -9.07 -4.59
CA ASP A 10 9.02 -7.89 -4.88
C ASP A 10 8.29 -6.62 -4.43
N GLY A 11 9.03 -5.62 -3.94
CA GLY A 11 8.47 -4.35 -3.48
C GLY A 11 7.49 -3.67 -4.46
N PRO A 12 7.81 -3.51 -5.75
CA PRO A 12 6.88 -2.95 -6.73
C PRO A 12 5.57 -3.74 -6.85
N GLU A 13 5.61 -5.06 -6.72
CA GLU A 13 4.43 -5.92 -6.78
C GLU A 13 3.56 -5.77 -5.53
N VAL A 14 4.18 -5.61 -4.35
CA VAL A 14 3.45 -5.27 -3.11
C VAL A 14 2.69 -3.96 -3.26
N LEU A 15 3.35 -2.90 -3.75
CA LEU A 15 2.72 -1.60 -3.97
C LEU A 15 1.60 -1.66 -5.02
N HIS A 16 1.82 -2.40 -6.12
CA HIS A 16 0.78 -2.61 -7.13
C HIS A 16 -0.46 -3.28 -6.54
N ARG A 17 -0.28 -4.37 -5.79
CA ARG A 17 -1.39 -5.10 -5.15
C ARG A 17 -2.09 -4.27 -4.09
N ALA A 18 -1.36 -3.47 -3.31
CA ALA A 18 -1.95 -2.56 -2.33
C ALA A 18 -2.93 -1.58 -3.01
N LYS A 19 -2.49 -0.91 -4.08
CA LYS A 19 -3.36 0.02 -4.84
C LYS A 19 -4.62 -0.67 -5.35
N ARG A 20 -4.50 -1.86 -5.93
CA ARG A 20 -5.67 -2.63 -6.39
C ARG A 20 -6.60 -3.01 -5.26
N PHE A 21 -6.04 -3.56 -4.19
CA PHE A 21 -6.81 -4.03 -3.04
C PHE A 21 -7.64 -2.92 -2.39
N PHE A 22 -7.07 -1.73 -2.22
CA PHE A 22 -7.78 -0.60 -1.60
C PHE A 22 -8.73 0.12 -2.57
N ALA A 23 -8.54 0.00 -3.89
CA ALA A 23 -9.45 0.55 -4.88
C ALA A 23 -10.68 -0.35 -5.15
N GLU A 24 -10.54 -1.68 -5.06
CA GLU A 24 -11.58 -2.65 -5.46
C GLU A 24 -12.61 -2.99 -4.35
N ARG A 25 -12.47 -2.44 -3.14
CA ARG A 25 -13.40 -2.72 -2.01
C ARG A 25 -14.70 -1.92 -2.10
N VAL A 26 -15.65 -2.24 -1.19
CA VAL A 26 -16.93 -1.53 -1.02
C VAL A 26 -16.72 -0.04 -1.23
N PRO A 27 -17.42 0.63 -2.16
CA PRO A 27 -17.07 1.99 -2.60
C PRO A 27 -16.91 3.02 -1.47
N LEU A 28 -17.69 2.86 -0.40
CA LEU A 28 -17.65 3.70 0.81
C LEU A 28 -16.32 3.63 1.58
N ASN A 29 -15.53 2.58 1.37
CA ASN A 29 -14.25 2.33 2.03
C ASN A 29 -13.07 2.31 1.04
N ALA A 30 -13.28 2.77 -0.21
CA ALA A 30 -12.23 2.80 -1.21
C ALA A 30 -11.20 3.88 -0.86
N ALA A 31 -9.92 3.58 -1.07
CA ALA A 31 -8.83 4.54 -0.95
C ALA A 31 -7.98 4.54 -2.22
N TYR A 32 -7.62 5.72 -2.70
CA TYR A 32 -6.94 5.91 -3.98
C TYR A 32 -5.56 6.54 -3.79
N PRO A 33 -4.59 6.29 -4.69
CA PRO A 33 -3.26 6.89 -4.62
C PRO A 33 -3.31 8.42 -4.55
N GLU A 34 -2.65 8.96 -3.54
CA GLU A 34 -2.42 10.39 -3.38
C GLU A 34 -0.98 10.76 -3.78
N LYS A 35 0.02 10.02 -3.27
CA LYS A 35 1.43 10.17 -3.64
C LYS A 35 2.07 8.82 -3.87
N GLU A 36 2.96 8.75 -4.85
CA GLU A 36 3.71 7.54 -5.18
C GLU A 36 5.19 7.86 -5.35
N GLY A 37 6.04 6.95 -4.88
CA GLY A 37 7.46 6.92 -5.17
C GLY A 37 7.94 5.50 -5.48
N PRO A 38 9.24 5.30 -5.72
CA PRO A 38 9.77 3.99 -6.12
C PRO A 38 9.48 2.84 -5.15
N ASN A 39 9.30 3.18 -3.87
CA ASN A 39 9.27 2.27 -2.74
C ASN A 39 8.21 2.65 -1.70
N PHE A 40 7.26 3.51 -2.06
CA PHE A 40 6.13 3.83 -1.20
C PHE A 40 4.90 4.28 -1.99
N VAL A 41 3.73 4.19 -1.35
CA VAL A 41 2.49 4.83 -1.77
C VAL A 41 1.73 5.38 -0.57
N THR A 42 1.15 6.57 -0.70
CA THR A 42 0.10 7.04 0.20
C THR A 42 -1.25 6.94 -0.50
N LEU A 43 -2.25 6.46 0.21
CA LEU A 43 -3.62 6.33 -0.26
C LEU A 43 -4.52 7.21 0.60
N ARG A 44 -5.51 7.85 -0.01
CA ARG A 44 -6.53 8.63 0.70
C ARG A 44 -7.92 8.03 0.54
N GLY A 45 -8.58 7.83 1.67
CA GLY A 45 -10.00 7.47 1.75
C GLY A 45 -10.92 8.67 1.54
N GLN A 46 -12.19 8.39 1.23
CA GLN A 46 -13.20 9.44 1.01
C GLN A 46 -13.52 10.25 2.27
N GLY A 47 -13.33 9.66 3.47
CA GLY A 47 -13.53 10.32 4.76
C GLY A 47 -12.32 11.11 5.26
N GLY A 48 -11.26 11.22 4.46
CA GLY A 48 -10.00 11.85 4.85
C GLY A 48 -9.04 10.90 5.57
N GLU A 49 -9.33 9.60 5.63
CA GLU A 49 -8.38 8.62 6.14
C GLU A 49 -7.12 8.53 5.27
N GLU A 50 -6.00 8.17 5.89
CA GLU A 50 -4.72 7.99 5.21
C GLU A 50 -4.13 6.61 5.49
N ILE A 51 -3.61 6.00 4.45
CA ILE A 51 -2.81 4.77 4.53
C ILE A 51 -1.48 5.03 3.84
N ALA A 52 -0.39 4.88 4.57
CA ALA A 52 0.96 4.91 4.00
C ALA A 52 1.52 3.48 3.99
N LEU A 53 1.98 3.04 2.82
CA LEU A 53 2.73 1.79 2.67
C LEU A 53 4.12 2.11 2.13
N ALA A 54 5.13 1.49 2.72
CA ALA A 54 6.50 1.54 2.25
C ALA A 54 7.06 0.12 2.19
N VAL A 55 7.99 -0.10 1.27
CA VAL A 55 8.64 -1.40 1.03
C VAL A 55 10.14 -1.23 1.02
N TRP A 56 10.86 -2.22 1.55
CA TRP A 56 12.32 -2.30 1.55
C TRP A 56 12.76 -3.76 1.52
N PRO A 57 13.96 -4.07 1.01
CA PRO A 57 14.44 -5.46 0.96
C PRO A 57 14.65 -6.06 2.37
N ASP A 58 14.27 -7.33 2.54
CA ASP A 58 14.58 -8.20 3.68
C ASP A 58 15.29 -9.47 3.18
N PRO A 59 16.16 -10.13 3.97
CA PRO A 59 16.78 -11.39 3.56
C PRO A 59 15.81 -12.50 3.13
N ARG A 60 14.53 -12.42 3.53
CA ARG A 60 13.47 -13.36 3.17
C ARG A 60 12.49 -12.83 2.12
N GLY A 61 12.70 -11.61 1.60
CA GLY A 61 11.87 -10.99 0.57
C GLY A 61 11.79 -9.47 0.69
N THR A 62 10.58 -8.94 0.90
CA THR A 62 10.27 -7.51 1.13
C THR A 62 9.47 -7.35 2.40
#